data_AF-A0A1Y4IPJ7-F1
#
_entry.id   AF-A0A1Y4IPJ7-F1
#
_cell.length_a   1.000
_cell.length_b   1.000
_cell.length_c   1.000
_cell.angle_alpha   90.00
_cell.angle_beta   90.00
_cell.angle_gamma   90.00
#
_symmetry.space_group_name_H-M   'P 1'
#
loop_
_entity.id
_entity.type
_entity.pdbx_description
1 polymer ?
#
loop_
_entity_poly.entity_id
_entity_poly.type
_entity_poly.pdbx_seq_one_letter_code
_entity_poly.pdbx_strand_id
1 'polypeptide(L)'
;MRLIDAEAFIESLGLDVENAREDNIGEIVTLEDFDRQATAFDKEKVIEELMKYSDDPCILHECGVRSEYCSVCMAKKAIEIVEKGGLI
;
A
#
# COMPACT_ATOMS: atom_id res chain seq x y z
N MET A 1 -5.47 3.05 -8.09
CA MET A 1 -4.93 1.69 -7.88
C MET A 1 -5.50 1.16 -6.59
N ARG A 2 -5.96 -0.10 -6.59
CA ARG A 2 -6.50 -0.82 -5.43
C ARG A 2 -5.46 -1.85 -4.99
N LEU A 3 -5.09 -1.84 -3.71
CA LEU A 3 -4.21 -2.86 -3.14
C LEU A 3 -5.08 -3.94 -2.51
N ILE A 4 -4.74 -5.19 -2.79
CA ILE A 4 -5.43 -6.38 -2.29
C ILE A 4 -4.48 -7.09 -1.35
N ASP A 5 -5.01 -7.58 -0.23
CA ASP A 5 -4.28 -8.48 0.65
C ASP A 5 -4.13 -9.83 -0.06
N ALA A 6 -2.89 -10.13 -0.46
CA ALA A 6 -2.60 -11.35 -1.20
C ALA A 6 -2.84 -12.61 -0.38
N GLU A 7 -2.62 -12.57 0.94
CA GLU A 7 -2.82 -13.73 1.82
C GLU A 7 -4.32 -14.02 1.96
N ALA A 8 -5.12 -12.98 2.24
CA ALA A 8 -6.58 -13.12 2.30
C ALA A 8 -7.17 -13.56 0.95
N PHE A 9 -6.59 -13.10 -0.17
CA PHE A 9 -7.03 -13.54 -1.49
C PHE A 9 -6.75 -15.03 -1.72
N ILE A 10 -5.54 -15.49 -1.39
CA ILE A 10 -5.14 -16.92 -1.50
C ILE A 10 -6.04 -17.80 -0.63
N GLU A 11 -6.33 -17.38 0.61
CA GLU A 11 -7.27 -18.06 1.51
C GLU A 11 -8.69 -18.11 0.90
N SER A 12 -9.17 -17.01 0.31
CA SER A 12 -10.50 -16.96 -0.32
C SER A 12 -10.65 -17.93 -1.50
N LEU A 13 -9.53 -18.29 -2.14
CA LEU A 13 -9.45 -19.28 -3.21
C LEU A 13 -9.25 -20.71 -2.67
N GLY A 14 -9.06 -20.89 -1.36
CA GLY A 14 -8.76 -22.18 -0.74
C GLY A 14 -7.36 -22.71 -1.08
N LEU A 15 -6.42 -21.82 -1.42
CA LEU A 15 -5.07 -22.15 -1.87
C LEU A 15 -4.01 -22.08 -0.76
N ASP A 16 -4.44 -21.89 0.48
CA ASP A 16 -3.62 -21.78 1.69
C ASP A 16 -3.33 -23.15 2.36
N VAL A 17 -3.95 -24.23 1.88
CA VAL A 17 -3.77 -25.59 2.42
C VAL A 17 -2.60 -26.34 1.78
N GLU A 18 -2.10 -27.40 2.46
CA GLU A 18 -0.97 -28.21 1.98
C GLU A 18 -1.21 -28.74 0.56
N ASN A 19 -0.19 -28.64 -0.30
CA ASN A 19 -0.19 -29.03 -1.73
C ASN A 19 -1.16 -28.27 -2.65
N ALA A 20 -2.02 -27.37 -2.13
CA ALA A 20 -3.02 -26.68 -2.97
C ALA A 20 -2.41 -25.87 -4.12
N ARG A 21 -1.22 -25.30 -3.94
CA ARG A 21 -0.55 -24.55 -5.02
C ARG A 21 -0.11 -25.46 -6.18
N GLU A 22 0.23 -26.71 -5.89
CA GLU A 22 0.68 -27.70 -6.88
C GLU A 22 -0.53 -28.37 -7.54
N ASP A 23 -1.56 -28.65 -6.75
CA ASP A 23 -2.80 -29.26 -7.20
C ASP A 23 -3.63 -28.34 -8.12
N ASN A 24 -3.53 -27.01 -7.92
CA ASN A 24 -4.29 -26.01 -8.67
C ASN A 24 -3.47 -25.32 -9.78
N ILE A 25 -2.35 -25.91 -10.23
CA ILE A 25 -1.61 -25.41 -11.39
C ILE A 25 -2.53 -25.45 -12.63
N GLY A 26 -2.80 -24.28 -13.20
CA GLY A 26 -3.65 -24.14 -14.39
C GLY A 26 -5.11 -23.82 -14.10
N GLU A 27 -5.52 -23.67 -12.83
CA GLU A 27 -6.80 -23.05 -12.50
C GLU A 27 -6.87 -21.60 -12.99
N ILE A 28 -8.07 -21.19 -13.41
CA ILE A 28 -8.31 -19.87 -13.97
C ILE A 28 -8.85 -18.96 -12.87
N VAL A 29 -8.08 -17.92 -12.53
CA VAL A 29 -8.55 -16.79 -11.72
C VAL A 29 -9.29 -15.81 -12.63
N THR A 30 -10.51 -15.43 -12.25
CA THR A 30 -11.37 -14.53 -13.01
C THR A 30 -11.34 -13.10 -12.47
N LEU A 31 -11.84 -12.14 -13.25
CA LEU A 31 -12.02 -10.76 -12.78
C LEU A 31 -12.96 -10.68 -11.57
N GLU A 32 -13.96 -11.57 -11.50
CA GLU A 32 -14.91 -11.60 -10.39
C GLU A 32 -14.22 -11.96 -9.07
N ASP A 33 -13.20 -12.83 -9.11
CA ASP A 33 -12.41 -13.20 -7.93
C ASP A 33 -11.67 -11.99 -7.35
N PHE A 34 -11.16 -11.11 -8.22
CA PHE A 34 -10.56 -9.83 -7.81
C PHE A 34 -11.63 -8.84 -7.31
N ASP A 35 -12.78 -8.75 -7.96
CA ASP A 35 -13.84 -7.79 -7.59
C ASP A 35 -14.42 -8.08 -6.20
N ARG A 36 -14.46 -9.36 -5.80
CA ARG A 36 -14.87 -9.80 -4.47
C ARG A 36 -13.88 -9.39 -3.36
N GLN A 37 -12.63 -9.07 -3.69
CA GLN A 37 -11.64 -8.73 -2.67
C GLN A 37 -11.85 -7.34 -2.09
N ALA A 38 -11.77 -7.27 -0.77
CA ALA A 38 -11.68 -6.01 -0.05
C ALA A 38 -10.39 -5.28 -0.41
N THR A 39 -10.39 -3.95 -0.24
CA THR A 39 -9.15 -3.19 -0.35
C THR A 39 -8.34 -3.39 0.93
N ALA A 40 -7.04 -3.70 0.81
CA ALA A 40 -6.15 -3.95 1.95
C ALA A 40 -6.10 -2.77 2.93
N PHE A 41 -6.10 -1.54 2.40
CA PHE A 41 -6.26 -0.33 3.18
C PHE A 41 -6.91 0.78 2.34
N ASP A 42 -7.57 1.71 3.02
CA ASP A 42 -8.15 2.89 2.39
C ASP A 42 -7.04 3.91 2.09
N LYS A 43 -6.61 3.95 0.81
CA LYS A 43 -5.50 4.78 0.36
C LYS A 43 -5.77 6.26 0.62
N GLU A 44 -7.00 6.71 0.38
CA GLU A 44 -7.42 8.09 0.61
C GLU A 44 -7.33 8.46 2.09
N LYS A 45 -7.79 7.58 3.00
CA LYS A 45 -7.64 7.82 4.45
C LYS A 45 -6.17 7.82 4.90
N VAL A 46 -5.33 6.94 4.36
CA VAL A 46 -3.89 6.95 4.69
C VAL A 46 -3.25 8.27 4.27
N ILE A 47 -3.58 8.77 3.08
CA ILE A 47 -3.09 10.07 2.60
C ILE A 47 -3.61 11.20 3.49
N GLU A 48 -4.89 11.20 3.86
CA GLU A 48 -5.48 12.20 4.76
C GLU A 48 -4.76 12.25 6.13
N GLU A 49 -4.46 11.09 6.72
CA GLU A 49 -3.70 11.02 7.97
C GLU A 49 -2.26 11.54 7.80
N LEU A 50 -1.60 11.26 6.67
CA LEU A 50 -0.25 11.74 6.40
C LEU A 50 -0.21 13.25 6.12
N MET A 51 -1.27 13.81 5.52
CA MET A 51 -1.35 15.24 5.21
C MET A 51 -1.26 16.11 6.47
N LYS A 52 -1.79 15.63 7.61
CA LYS A 52 -1.69 16.29 8.93
C LYS A 52 -0.25 16.62 9.36
N TYR A 53 0.73 15.90 8.83
CA TYR A 53 2.15 16.10 9.13
C TYR A 53 2.89 16.86 8.01
N SER A 54 2.23 17.16 6.90
CA SER A 54 2.82 17.75 5.69
C SER A 54 2.40 19.21 5.42
N ASP A 55 1.39 19.70 6.16
CA ASP A 55 0.81 21.03 6.00
C ASP A 55 1.70 22.14 6.55
N ASP A 56 2.55 21.83 7.54
CA ASP A 56 3.49 22.79 8.10
C ASP A 56 4.62 23.14 7.10
N PRO A 57 5.11 24.40 7.10
CA PRO A 57 6.28 24.75 6.32
C PRO A 57 7.52 23.98 6.79
N CYS A 58 8.28 23.43 5.85
CA CYS A 58 9.59 22.85 6.16
C CYS A 58 10.56 23.96 6.58
N ILE A 59 10.75 24.12 7.89
CA ILE A 59 11.66 25.09 8.50
C ILE A 59 13.13 24.64 8.51
N LEU A 60 13.41 23.36 8.24
CA LEU A 60 14.74 22.77 8.33
C LEU A 60 15.65 23.06 7.12
N HIS A 61 15.10 23.46 5.96
CA HIS A 61 15.92 23.71 4.78
C HIS A 61 16.90 24.89 4.93
N GLU A 62 16.69 25.80 5.89
CA GLU A 62 17.60 26.93 6.14
C GLU A 62 18.86 26.56 6.97
N CYS A 63 18.90 25.39 7.63
CA CYS A 63 20.00 25.03 8.53
C CYS A 63 20.98 23.97 7.97
N GLY A 64 20.78 23.49 6.73
CA GLY A 64 21.65 22.48 6.11
C GLY A 64 21.55 21.07 6.69
N VAL A 65 20.60 20.82 7.61
CA VAL A 65 20.31 19.49 8.16
C VAL A 65 19.39 18.76 7.18
N ARG A 66 19.81 17.55 6.78
CA ARG A 66 19.21 16.75 5.70
C ARG A 66 17.70 16.57 5.87
N SER A 67 17.00 16.64 4.73
CA SER A 67 15.56 16.36 4.57
C SER A 67 15.12 14.98 5.09
N GLU A 68 16.05 14.06 5.32
CA GLU A 68 15.86 12.69 5.83
C GLU A 68 15.20 12.63 7.21
N TYR A 69 15.26 13.71 8.01
CA TYR A 69 14.67 13.76 9.36
C TYR A 69 13.55 14.79 9.52
N CYS A 70 13.21 15.53 8.46
CA CYS A 70 12.13 16.50 8.51
C CYS A 70 10.78 15.76 8.38
N SER A 71 9.94 15.85 9.41
CA SER A 71 8.61 15.21 9.43
C SER A 71 7.75 15.60 8.23
N VAL A 72 7.77 16.89 7.84
CA VAL A 72 7.06 17.42 6.67
C VAL A 72 7.56 16.78 5.37
N CYS A 73 8.88 16.74 5.16
CA CYS A 73 9.46 16.15 3.95
C CYS A 73 9.23 14.64 3.88
N MET A 74 9.34 13.95 5.02
CA MET A 74 9.08 12.52 5.12
C MET A 74 7.62 12.19 4.89
N ALA A 75 6.68 12.99 5.42
CA ALA A 75 5.26 12.86 5.16
C ALA A 75 4.93 13.01 3.67
N LYS A 76 5.49 14.03 3.00
CA LYS A 76 5.33 14.21 1.54
C LYS A 76 5.86 13.03 0.74
N LYS A 77 7.03 12.51 1.11
CA LYS A 77 7.62 11.33 0.48
C LYS A 77 6.77 10.07 0.74
N ALA A 78 6.23 9.92 1.94
CA ALA A 78 5.34 8.81 2.28
C ALA A 78 4.05 8.84 1.45
N ILE A 79 3.44 10.03 1.27
CA ILE A 79 2.27 10.21 0.40
C ILE A 79 2.59 9.74 -1.03
N GLU A 80 3.71 10.19 -1.59
CA GLU A 80 4.14 9.78 -2.94
C GLU A 80 4.32 8.26 -3.06
N ILE A 81 4.90 7.61 -2.04
CA ILE A 81 5.06 6.15 -2.01
C ILE A 81 3.68 5.46 -1.99
N VAL A 82 2.74 5.95 -1.17
CA VAL A 82 1.38 5.40 -1.08
C VAL A 82 0.62 5.56 -2.39
N GLU A 83 0.73 6.70 -3.06
CA GLU A 83 0.12 6.93 -4.38
C GLU A 83 0.65 5.96 -5.45
N LYS A 84 1.94 5.63 -5.39
CA LYS A 84 2.61 4.64 -6.26
C LYS A 84 2.38 3.19 -5.84
N GLY A 85 1.73 2.94 -4.70
CA GLY A 85 1.47 1.60 -4.21
C GLY A 85 2.64 0.90 -3.56
N GLY A 86 3.60 1.65 -3.03
CA GLY A 86 4.80 1.09 -2.44
C GLY A 86 5.91 0.76 -3.45
N LEU A 87 5.73 1.10 -4.74
CA LEU A 87 6.79 0.98 -5.75
C LEU A 87 7.80 2.13 -5.59
N ILE A 88 9.07 1.78 -5.33
CA ILE A 88 10.20 2.70 -5.15
C ILE A 88 11.08 2.69 -6.40
#